data_AF-A0A6B3H1S4-F1
#
_entry.id   AF-A0A6B3H1S4-F1
#
_cell.length_a   1.000
_cell.length_b   1.000
_cell.length_c   1.000
_cell.angle_alpha   90.00
_cell.angle_beta   90.00
_cell.angle_gamma   90.00
#
_symmetry.space_group_name_H-M   'P 1'
#
loop_
_entity.id
_entity.type
_entity.pdbx_description
1 polymer ?
#
loop_
_entity_poly.entity_id
_entity_poly.type
_entity_poly.pdbx_seq_one_letter_code
_entity_poly.pdbx_strand_id
1 'polypeptide(L)'
;TGRNEDRPLPVEFADGRFTARLRPDTMPTYEGTVPLRAGRWMPRLRRTTEWDHTRDLPVTLRPDLVGTLPLAHQGEHRTYTVERVDFDRIFVESGPVLGPELRGAYRQRLMRDVYTPEQRKLPLREAVLYNSFGGKQFSDSPRAVYEELKRRGTEVEHIAMVHDQQVVLPPGVRGVEWGSKEWYEALARSRYVVTNGGIREWFVRREGQVVVQTWHGTPLKR
;
A
#
# COMPACT_ATOMS: atom_id res chain seq x y z
N THR A 1 7.88 14.82 -1.17
CA THR A 1 7.45 13.43 -1.43
C THR A 1 6.14 13.22 -0.70
N GLY A 2 5.07 12.83 -1.41
CA GLY A 2 3.66 13.01 -0.98
C GLY A 2 3.31 12.36 0.36
N ARG A 3 2.26 12.73 1.09
CA ARG A 3 1.08 13.60 0.89
C ARG A 3 0.69 14.10 2.30
N ASN A 4 -0.11 15.16 2.42
CA ASN A 4 -0.74 15.66 3.66
C ASN A 4 -1.61 14.59 4.34
N GLU A 5 -0.98 13.57 4.90
CA GLU A 5 -1.63 12.48 5.62
C GLU A 5 -1.18 12.57 7.07
N ASP A 6 -2.15 12.81 7.95
CA ASP A 6 -1.92 12.80 9.39
C ASP A 6 -2.39 11.46 9.95
N ARG A 7 -1.57 10.88 10.83
CA ARG A 7 -1.94 9.70 11.62
C ARG A 7 -1.95 10.08 13.09
N PRO A 8 -3.11 10.49 13.64
CA PRO A 8 -3.21 10.84 15.04
C PRO A 8 -2.94 9.62 15.90
N LEU A 9 -2.15 9.80 16.95
CA LEU A 9 -1.87 8.80 17.97
C LEU A 9 -2.45 9.28 19.29
N PRO A 10 -3.06 8.39 20.10
CA PRO A 10 -3.38 8.72 21.48
C PRO A 10 -2.11 9.12 22.24
N VAL A 11 -2.20 10.19 23.01
CA VAL A 11 -1.09 10.70 23.83
C VAL A 11 -1.57 10.80 25.27
N GLU A 12 -0.84 10.17 26.19
CA GLU A 12 -1.08 10.25 27.63
C GLU A 12 -0.20 11.37 28.20
N PHE A 13 -0.79 12.31 28.94
CA PHE A 13 -0.07 13.40 29.62
C PHE A 13 -0.11 13.20 31.13
N ALA A 14 1.04 13.23 31.77
CA ALA A 14 1.19 13.16 33.23
C ALA A 14 2.45 13.92 33.66
N ASP A 15 2.36 14.71 34.73
CA ASP A 15 3.49 15.42 35.36
C ASP A 15 4.38 16.22 34.38
N GLY A 16 3.75 16.93 33.44
CA GLY A 16 4.47 17.73 32.42
C GLY A 16 5.19 16.90 31.36
N ARG A 17 4.96 15.59 31.32
CA ARG A 17 5.47 14.66 30.31
C ARG A 17 4.32 14.13 29.46
N PHE A 18 4.67 13.67 28.27
CA PHE A 18 3.74 12.97 27.39
C PHE A 18 4.34 11.64 26.97
N THR A 19 3.47 10.65 26.74
CA THR A 19 3.84 9.34 26.18
C THR A 19 2.91 9.04 25.02
N ALA A 20 3.48 8.61 23.90
CA ALA A 20 2.74 8.12 22.74
C ALA A 20 3.33 6.77 22.32
N ARG A 21 2.47 5.85 21.87
CA ARG A 21 2.88 4.52 21.37
C ARG A 21 2.51 4.39 19.90
N LEU A 22 3.53 4.24 19.05
CA LEU A 22 3.35 3.95 17.63
C LEU A 22 3.47 2.45 17.40
N ARG A 23 2.44 1.85 16.79
CA ARG A 23 2.46 0.46 16.29
C ARG A 23 2.41 0.52 14.77
N PRO A 24 3.55 0.69 14.09
CA PRO A 24 3.56 1.09 12.69
C PRO A 24 3.02 -0.01 11.77
N ASP A 25 2.97 -1.27 12.18
CA ASP A 25 2.38 -2.38 11.42
C ASP A 25 0.84 -2.40 11.44
N THR A 26 0.21 -1.73 12.41
CA THR A 26 -1.23 -1.86 12.68
C THR A 26 -1.87 -0.48 12.90
N MET A 27 -1.70 0.42 11.93
CA MET A 27 -2.31 1.74 11.96
C MET A 27 -3.82 1.65 11.68
N PRO A 28 -4.67 2.26 12.52
CA PRO A 28 -6.11 2.22 12.33
C PRO A 28 -6.54 3.02 11.09
N THR A 29 -7.59 2.50 10.44
CA THR A 29 -8.32 3.11 9.34
C THR A 29 -9.81 2.88 9.57
N TYR A 30 -10.67 3.47 8.73
CA TYR A 30 -12.10 3.19 8.78
C TYR A 30 -12.45 1.72 8.45
N GLU A 31 -11.65 1.06 7.60
CA GLU A 31 -11.92 -0.30 7.12
C GLU A 31 -11.22 -1.40 7.94
N GLY A 32 -10.41 -1.03 8.93
CA GLY A 32 -9.61 -1.96 9.73
C GLY A 32 -8.21 -1.40 10.00
N THR A 33 -7.19 -2.25 10.06
CA THR A 33 -5.81 -1.83 10.32
C THR A 33 -4.91 -2.12 9.13
N VAL A 34 -4.00 -1.19 8.83
CA VAL A 34 -2.97 -1.34 7.79
C VAL A 34 -1.60 -0.87 8.31
N PRO A 35 -0.48 -1.32 7.74
CA PRO A 35 0.82 -0.73 8.04
C PRO A 35 0.88 0.76 7.70
N LEU A 36 1.77 1.49 8.38
CA LEU A 36 2.08 2.88 8.10
C LEU A 36 2.64 2.97 6.67
N ARG A 37 2.00 3.79 5.82
CA ARG A 37 2.39 3.99 4.41
C ARG A 37 3.89 4.26 4.29
N ALA A 38 4.53 3.72 3.26
CA ALA A 38 5.93 3.94 2.97
C ALA A 38 6.26 5.43 2.85
N GLY A 39 7.43 5.80 3.35
CA GLY A 39 7.95 7.15 3.34
C GLY A 39 8.18 7.70 4.74
N ARG A 40 8.36 9.01 4.78
CA ARG A 40 8.90 9.71 5.93
C ARG A 40 7.81 10.40 6.74
N TRP A 41 7.73 10.04 8.01
CA TRP A 41 6.75 10.56 8.96
C TRP A 41 7.42 11.39 10.03
N MET A 42 6.99 12.64 10.19
CA MET A 42 7.55 13.57 11.18
C MET A 42 6.58 13.69 12.37
N PRO A 43 6.94 13.22 13.57
CA PRO A 43 6.10 13.39 14.73
C PRO A 43 5.94 14.87 15.10
N ARG A 44 4.69 15.27 15.33
CA ARG A 44 4.28 16.61 15.77
C ARG A 44 3.28 16.49 16.91
N LEU A 45 3.25 17.46 17.80
CA LEU A 45 2.19 17.64 18.78
C LEU A 45 1.26 18.76 18.32
N ARG A 46 -0.02 18.43 18.16
CA ARG A 46 -1.09 19.38 17.88
C ARG A 46 -2.00 19.50 19.09
N ARG A 47 -2.38 20.73 19.45
CA ARG A 47 -3.45 20.95 20.43
C ARG A 47 -4.78 20.55 19.83
N THR A 48 -5.62 19.86 20.60
CA THR A 48 -6.93 19.36 20.12
C THR A 48 -7.89 20.45 19.65
N THR A 49 -7.67 21.70 20.05
CA THR A 49 -8.46 22.87 19.64
C THR A 49 -8.06 23.47 18.29
N GLU A 50 -6.90 23.08 17.75
CA GLU A 50 -6.39 23.60 16.47
C GLU A 50 -6.84 22.67 15.34
N TRP A 51 -7.34 23.26 14.26
CA TRP A 51 -7.84 22.51 13.09
C TRP A 51 -6.80 22.41 11.96
N ASP A 52 -5.75 23.24 12.00
CA ASP A 52 -4.69 23.29 11.01
C ASP A 52 -3.31 22.96 11.61
N HIS A 53 -2.28 22.98 10.78
CA HIS A 53 -0.90 22.63 11.14
C HIS A 53 -0.05 23.82 11.60
N THR A 54 -0.62 25.04 11.67
CA THR A 54 0.17 26.27 11.82
C THR A 54 0.89 26.36 13.16
N ARG A 55 0.34 25.72 14.19
CA ARG A 55 0.88 25.71 15.57
C ARG A 55 1.40 24.34 16.01
N ASP A 56 1.63 23.43 15.06
CA ASP A 56 2.15 22.09 15.36
C ASP A 56 3.57 22.17 15.93
N LEU A 57 3.74 21.70 17.17
CA LEU A 57 5.02 21.68 17.84
C LEU A 57 5.83 20.46 17.37
N PRO A 58 7.11 20.63 16.97
CA PRO A 58 7.95 19.49 16.64
C PRO A 58 8.24 18.65 17.88
N VAL A 59 8.30 17.32 17.71
CA VAL A 59 8.87 16.44 18.72
C VAL A 59 10.39 16.44 18.53
N THR A 60 11.12 16.86 19.57
CA THR A 60 12.58 16.87 19.59
C THR A 60 13.13 15.81 20.53
N LEU A 61 14.35 15.40 20.26
CA LEU A 61 15.12 14.39 20.94
C LEU A 61 15.99 15.07 22.00
N ARG A 62 16.03 14.50 23.20
CA ARG A 62 16.97 14.96 24.21
C ARG A 62 18.42 14.67 23.77
N PRO A 63 19.40 15.54 24.07
CA PRO A 63 20.79 15.36 23.66
C PRO A 63 21.41 14.01 24.06
N ASP A 64 21.05 13.49 25.24
CA ASP A 64 21.56 12.20 25.75
C ASP A 64 21.04 10.98 24.99
N LEU A 65 19.98 11.13 24.20
CA LEU A 65 19.41 10.06 23.38
C LEU A 65 19.93 10.07 21.94
N VAL A 66 20.75 11.06 21.55
CA VAL A 66 21.26 11.16 20.16
C VAL A 66 22.06 9.91 19.77
N GLY A 67 22.85 9.36 20.70
CA GLY A 67 23.66 8.15 20.47
C GLY A 67 22.87 6.85 20.38
N THR A 68 21.55 6.86 20.63
CA THR A 68 20.70 5.65 20.55
C THR A 68 20.04 5.47 19.18
N LEU A 69 20.25 6.39 18.24
CA LEU A 69 19.73 6.32 16.88
C LEU A 69 20.79 5.79 15.89
N PRO A 70 20.39 5.11 14.79
CA PRO A 70 19.01 4.79 14.42
C PRO A 70 18.41 3.67 15.28
N LEU A 71 17.11 3.77 15.55
CA LEU A 71 16.33 2.61 16.01
C LEU A 71 15.74 1.94 14.79
N ALA A 72 15.67 0.61 14.80
CA ALA A 72 15.05 -0.17 13.74
C ALA A 72 14.03 -1.15 14.33
N HIS A 73 12.89 -1.28 13.66
CA HIS A 73 11.87 -2.28 13.94
C HIS A 73 11.57 -3.03 12.64
N GLN A 74 11.79 -4.34 12.65
CA GLN A 74 11.44 -5.18 11.51
C GLN A 74 9.98 -5.62 11.64
N GLY A 75 9.12 -5.05 10.81
CA GLY A 75 7.75 -5.52 10.64
C GLY A 75 7.69 -6.78 9.77
N GLU A 76 6.46 -7.23 9.50
CA GLU A 76 6.22 -8.45 8.70
C GLU A 76 6.77 -8.32 7.28
N HIS A 77 6.67 -7.13 6.69
CA HIS A 77 6.98 -6.92 5.28
C HIS A 77 7.87 -5.71 4.98
N ARG A 78 8.14 -4.87 5.98
CA ARG A 78 8.97 -3.68 5.83
C ARG A 78 9.70 -3.37 7.13
N THR A 79 10.81 -2.67 7.02
CA THR A 79 11.54 -2.14 8.17
C THR A 79 11.07 -0.72 8.43
N TYR A 80 10.90 -0.37 9.70
CA TYR A 80 10.70 1.00 10.14
C TYR A 80 11.96 1.47 10.86
N THR A 81 12.45 2.66 10.53
CA THR A 81 13.61 3.25 11.22
C THR A 81 13.22 4.57 11.86
N VAL A 82 13.74 4.82 13.05
CA VAL A 82 13.67 6.15 13.67
C VAL A 82 15.05 6.77 13.52
N GLU A 83 15.08 7.91 12.84
CA GLU A 83 16.30 8.63 12.53
C GLU A 83 16.18 10.11 12.86
N ARG A 84 17.33 10.78 12.91
CA ARG A 84 17.43 12.19 13.29
C ARG A 84 17.44 13.08 12.05
N VAL A 85 16.88 14.27 12.17
CA VAL A 85 17.00 15.36 11.20
C VAL A 85 17.09 16.70 11.92
N ASP A 86 17.60 17.73 11.25
CA ASP A 86 17.66 19.10 11.77
C ASP A 86 18.19 19.16 13.21
N PHE A 87 19.29 18.45 13.48
CA PHE A 87 19.98 18.35 14.78
C PHE A 87 19.26 17.56 15.88
N ASP A 88 18.00 17.86 16.19
CA ASP A 88 17.31 17.26 17.34
C ASP A 88 15.92 16.73 17.00
N ARG A 89 15.44 16.88 15.77
CA ARG A 89 14.14 16.31 15.38
C ARG A 89 14.31 14.85 14.99
N ILE A 90 13.21 14.12 15.09
CA ILE A 90 13.16 12.74 14.62
C ILE A 90 12.18 12.59 13.45
N PHE A 91 12.38 11.55 12.67
CA PHE A 91 11.38 11.03 11.76
C PHE A 91 11.33 9.51 11.86
N VAL A 92 10.18 8.96 11.53
CA VAL A 92 9.99 7.53 11.32
C VAL A 92 9.97 7.30 9.82
N GLU A 93 10.96 6.57 9.30
CA GLU A 93 10.91 6.05 7.94
C GLU A 93 10.10 4.76 7.97
N SER A 94 9.03 4.68 7.19
CA SER A 94 8.39 3.42 6.83
C SER A 94 8.99 2.94 5.51
N GLY A 95 9.75 1.84 5.57
CA GLY A 95 10.42 1.30 4.40
C GLY A 95 9.47 0.84 3.30
N PRO A 96 10.00 0.61 2.08
CA PRO A 96 9.22 0.06 0.99
C PRO A 96 8.83 -1.40 1.27
N VAL A 97 7.68 -1.83 0.75
CA VAL A 97 7.26 -3.25 0.80
C VAL A 97 8.13 -4.13 -0.07
N LEU A 98 8.47 -3.67 -1.27
CA LEU A 98 9.26 -4.46 -2.20
C LEU A 98 10.73 -4.49 -1.78
N GLY A 99 11.31 -5.69 -1.79
CA GLY A 99 12.73 -5.89 -1.55
C GLY A 99 13.61 -5.24 -2.63
N PRO A 100 14.90 -4.95 -2.31
CA PRO A 100 15.84 -4.34 -3.24
C PRO A 100 15.95 -5.05 -4.60
N GLU A 101 15.72 -6.36 -4.64
CA GLU A 101 15.76 -7.22 -5.83
C GLU A 101 14.61 -6.97 -6.82
N LEU A 102 13.51 -6.37 -6.35
CA LEU A 102 12.38 -5.96 -7.20
C LEU A 102 12.31 -4.45 -7.38
N ARG A 103 13.00 -3.66 -6.55
CA ARG A 103 12.96 -2.19 -6.62
C ARG A 103 13.84 -1.61 -7.72
N GLY A 104 13.32 -0.57 -8.39
CA GLY A 104 14.03 0.24 -9.36
C GLY A 104 13.68 -0.07 -10.82
N ALA A 105 13.93 0.90 -11.70
CA ALA A 105 13.49 0.86 -13.10
C ALA A 105 14.01 -0.37 -13.86
N TYR A 106 15.28 -0.73 -13.67
CA TYR A 106 15.89 -1.88 -14.34
C TYR A 106 15.25 -3.21 -13.91
N ARG A 107 15.07 -3.44 -12.60
CA ARG A 107 14.44 -4.67 -12.09
C ARG A 107 12.97 -4.79 -12.50
N GLN A 108 12.23 -3.70 -12.41
CA GLN A 108 10.85 -3.65 -12.89
C GLN A 108 10.77 -3.86 -14.41
N ARG A 109 11.79 -3.42 -15.17
CA ARG A 109 11.91 -3.75 -16.60
C ARG A 109 12.14 -5.24 -16.82
N LEU A 110 13.06 -5.87 -16.09
CA LEU A 110 13.24 -7.33 -16.16
C LEU A 110 11.97 -8.10 -15.83
N MET A 111 11.19 -7.64 -14.85
CA MET A 111 9.91 -8.27 -14.52
C MET A 111 8.91 -8.18 -15.69
N ARG A 112 8.86 -7.04 -16.38
CA ARG A 112 8.01 -6.84 -17.56
C ARG A 112 8.48 -7.62 -18.78
N ASP A 113 9.75 -7.49 -19.11
CA ASP A 113 10.29 -7.87 -20.43
C ASP A 113 10.80 -9.32 -20.43
N VAL A 114 11.03 -9.92 -19.26
CA VAL A 114 11.54 -11.30 -19.12
C VAL A 114 10.58 -12.16 -18.31
N TYR A 115 10.34 -11.82 -17.04
CA TYR A 115 9.57 -12.68 -16.14
C TYR A 115 8.11 -12.85 -16.60
N THR A 116 7.44 -11.76 -16.99
CA THR A 116 6.04 -11.79 -17.44
C THR A 116 5.86 -12.66 -18.70
N PRO A 117 6.67 -12.52 -19.76
CA PRO A 117 6.67 -13.45 -20.90
C PRO A 117 6.82 -14.92 -20.53
N GLU A 118 7.73 -15.27 -19.61
CA GLU A 118 7.88 -16.66 -19.15
C GLU A 118 6.61 -17.16 -18.43
N GLN A 119 6.00 -16.34 -17.58
CA GLN A 119 4.72 -16.69 -16.94
C GLN A 119 3.58 -16.86 -17.94
N ARG A 120 3.60 -16.13 -19.07
CA ARG A 120 2.62 -16.27 -20.17
C ARG A 120 2.77 -17.55 -20.98
N LYS A 121 3.84 -18.34 -20.80
CA LYS A 121 3.95 -19.68 -21.40
C LYS A 121 3.22 -20.74 -20.58
N LEU A 122 2.96 -20.45 -19.29
CA LEU A 122 2.26 -21.35 -18.39
C LEU A 122 0.74 -21.27 -18.57
N PRO A 123 -0.02 -22.31 -18.20
CA PRO A 123 -1.48 -22.30 -18.26
C PRO A 123 -2.11 -21.11 -17.54
N LEU A 124 -3.24 -20.64 -18.07
CA LEU A 124 -4.12 -19.71 -17.36
C LEU A 124 -4.65 -20.37 -16.09
N ARG A 125 -4.84 -19.55 -15.05
CA ARG A 125 -5.49 -19.90 -13.80
C ARG A 125 -6.93 -19.44 -13.87
N GLU A 126 -7.86 -20.25 -13.33
CA GLU A 126 -9.23 -19.81 -13.05
C GLU A 126 -9.21 -18.81 -11.89
N ALA A 127 -8.80 -17.58 -12.21
CA ALA A 127 -8.55 -16.51 -11.27
C ALA A 127 -9.00 -15.17 -11.85
N VAL A 128 -9.41 -14.29 -10.94
CA VAL A 128 -9.77 -12.91 -11.24
C VAL A 128 -8.78 -11.99 -10.52
N LEU A 129 -8.03 -11.20 -11.30
CA LEU A 129 -7.21 -10.11 -10.79
C LEU A 129 -8.03 -8.80 -10.77
N TYR A 130 -8.22 -8.24 -9.59
CA TYR A 130 -8.90 -6.97 -9.38
C TYR A 130 -7.88 -5.82 -9.25
N ASN A 131 -8.06 -4.77 -10.04
CA ASN A 131 -7.35 -3.51 -9.92
C ASN A 131 -8.33 -2.37 -9.64
N SER A 132 -8.38 -1.94 -8.39
CA SER A 132 -9.19 -0.82 -7.92
C SER A 132 -8.30 0.41 -7.70
N PHE A 133 -8.44 1.43 -8.54
CA PHE A 133 -7.70 2.70 -8.47
C PHE A 133 -6.17 2.55 -8.35
N GLY A 134 -5.59 1.55 -9.01
CA GLY A 134 -4.16 1.26 -8.93
C GLY A 134 -3.77 0.61 -7.60
N GLY A 135 -4.65 -0.20 -7.01
CA GLY A 135 -4.43 -0.95 -5.77
C GLY A 135 -4.46 -0.11 -4.51
N LYS A 136 -4.96 1.13 -4.58
CA LYS A 136 -5.02 2.05 -3.42
C LYS A 136 -6.21 1.76 -2.48
N GLN A 137 -7.15 0.96 -2.94
CA GLN A 137 -8.37 0.55 -2.24
C GLN A 137 -8.87 -0.75 -2.87
N PHE A 138 -9.84 -1.42 -2.24
CA PHE A 138 -10.61 -2.50 -2.84
C PHE A 138 -12.09 -2.14 -2.74
N SER A 139 -12.62 -1.53 -3.80
CA SER A 139 -13.91 -0.84 -3.76
C SER A 139 -14.53 -0.75 -5.16
N ASP A 140 -15.62 0.03 -5.28
CA ASP A 140 -16.21 0.43 -6.56
C ASP A 140 -16.62 -0.79 -7.42
N SER A 141 -16.62 -0.65 -8.74
CA SER A 141 -17.06 -1.69 -9.67
C SER A 141 -16.26 -3.00 -9.53
N PRO A 142 -14.92 -3.01 -9.35
CA PRO A 142 -14.19 -4.27 -9.15
C PRO A 142 -14.61 -5.02 -7.89
N ARG A 143 -14.89 -4.31 -6.77
CA ARG A 143 -15.42 -4.95 -5.56
C ARG A 143 -16.83 -5.48 -5.76
N ALA A 144 -17.70 -4.74 -6.45
CA ALA A 144 -19.05 -5.21 -6.76
C ALA A 144 -19.03 -6.50 -7.60
N VAL A 145 -18.13 -6.60 -8.58
CA VAL A 145 -17.92 -7.83 -9.36
C VAL A 145 -17.44 -8.98 -8.48
N TYR A 146 -16.50 -8.75 -7.57
CA TYR A 146 -16.08 -9.75 -6.58
C TYR A 146 -17.26 -10.25 -5.73
N GLU A 147 -18.03 -9.33 -5.15
CA GLU A 147 -19.15 -9.65 -4.27
C GLU A 147 -20.21 -10.48 -5.01
N GLU A 148 -20.49 -10.17 -6.27
CA GLU A 148 -21.43 -10.92 -7.11
C GLU A 148 -20.92 -12.31 -7.49
N LEU A 149 -19.65 -12.46 -7.87
CA LEU A 149 -19.05 -13.77 -8.16
C LEU A 149 -19.06 -14.67 -6.91
N LYS A 150 -18.75 -14.10 -5.74
CA LYS A 150 -18.83 -14.80 -4.46
C LYS A 150 -20.26 -15.20 -4.12
N ARG A 151 -21.24 -14.30 -4.32
CA ARG A 151 -22.67 -14.58 -4.08
C ARG A 151 -23.18 -15.73 -4.95
N ARG A 152 -22.69 -15.86 -6.19
CA ARG A 152 -23.03 -16.95 -7.10
C ARG A 152 -22.29 -18.26 -6.82
N GLY A 153 -21.31 -18.27 -5.91
CA GLY A 153 -20.47 -19.44 -5.67
C GLY A 153 -19.58 -19.80 -6.86
N THR A 154 -19.14 -18.80 -7.62
CA THR A 154 -18.26 -19.05 -8.78
C THR A 154 -16.90 -19.53 -8.27
N GLU A 155 -16.47 -20.72 -8.69
CA GLU A 155 -15.19 -21.33 -8.28
C GLU A 155 -14.01 -20.69 -9.03
N VAL A 156 -13.57 -19.53 -8.55
CA VAL A 156 -12.38 -18.83 -9.05
C VAL A 156 -11.54 -18.31 -7.89
N GLU A 157 -10.22 -18.24 -8.09
CA GLU A 157 -9.34 -17.55 -7.15
C GLU A 157 -9.53 -16.03 -7.27
N HIS A 158 -9.74 -15.36 -6.13
CA HIS A 158 -9.86 -13.90 -6.08
C HIS A 158 -8.53 -13.27 -5.67
N ILE A 159 -7.95 -12.46 -6.57
CA ILE A 159 -6.66 -11.82 -6.36
C ILE A 159 -6.84 -10.30 -6.46
N ALA A 160 -6.46 -9.55 -5.42
CA ALA A 160 -6.50 -8.09 -5.44
C ALA A 160 -5.09 -7.51 -5.55
N MET A 161 -4.90 -6.60 -6.52
CA MET A 161 -3.72 -5.74 -6.54
C MET A 161 -3.79 -4.77 -5.36
N VAL A 162 -2.74 -4.73 -4.56
CA VAL A 162 -2.59 -3.84 -3.40
C VAL A 162 -1.39 -2.95 -3.63
N HIS A 163 -1.49 -1.68 -3.25
CA HIS A 163 -0.39 -0.73 -3.28
C HIS A 163 -0.01 -0.34 -1.86
N ASP A 164 1.24 -0.64 -1.52
CA ASP A 164 1.90 -0.29 -0.28
C ASP A 164 1.18 -0.83 0.97
N GLN A 165 0.54 -2.00 0.86
CA GLN A 165 -0.27 -2.62 1.91
C GLN A 165 -1.40 -1.73 2.47
N GLN A 166 -1.83 -0.73 1.71
CA GLN A 166 -2.80 0.27 2.18
C GLN A 166 -4.26 -0.17 1.98
N VAL A 167 -4.53 -1.47 1.90
CA VAL A 167 -5.87 -2.02 1.61
C VAL A 167 -6.19 -3.18 2.54
N VAL A 168 -7.32 -3.08 3.24
CA VAL A 168 -7.88 -4.21 3.99
C VAL A 168 -8.72 -5.04 3.03
N LEU A 169 -8.38 -6.32 2.89
CA LEU A 169 -9.05 -7.21 1.96
C LEU A 169 -10.08 -8.11 2.66
N PRO A 170 -11.22 -8.41 2.02
CA PRO A 170 -12.17 -9.39 2.55
C PRO A 170 -11.53 -10.77 2.71
N PRO A 171 -12.00 -11.60 3.67
CA PRO A 171 -11.55 -12.98 3.80
C PRO A 171 -11.71 -13.77 2.48
N GLY A 172 -10.67 -14.52 2.13
CA GLY A 172 -10.60 -15.32 0.91
C GLY A 172 -10.11 -14.56 -0.33
N VAL A 173 -9.85 -13.26 -0.24
CA VAL A 173 -9.19 -12.50 -1.32
C VAL A 173 -7.69 -12.44 -1.06
N ARG A 174 -6.88 -12.93 -2.00
CA ARG A 174 -5.43 -12.90 -1.91
C ARG A 174 -4.90 -11.55 -2.38
N GLY A 175 -4.22 -10.81 -1.51
CA GLY A 175 -3.52 -9.58 -1.88
C GLY A 175 -2.20 -9.87 -2.60
N VAL A 176 -1.91 -9.12 -3.66
CA VAL A 176 -0.57 -9.09 -4.30
C VAL A 176 -0.08 -7.67 -4.40
N GLU A 177 1.14 -7.43 -3.94
CA GLU A 177 1.72 -6.09 -3.89
C GLU A 177 2.11 -5.61 -5.30
N TRP A 178 1.82 -4.35 -5.58
CA TRP A 178 2.09 -3.76 -6.89
C TRP A 178 3.58 -3.81 -7.22
N GLY A 179 3.92 -4.38 -8.37
CA GLY A 179 5.30 -4.53 -8.82
C GLY A 179 6.04 -5.73 -8.21
N SER A 180 5.36 -6.57 -7.41
CA SER A 180 5.88 -7.85 -6.94
C SER A 180 5.85 -8.92 -8.03
N LYS A 181 6.61 -10.01 -7.87
CA LYS A 181 6.58 -11.15 -8.80
C LYS A 181 5.17 -11.75 -8.90
N GLU A 182 4.49 -11.89 -7.78
CA GLU A 182 3.13 -12.42 -7.66
C GLU A 182 2.12 -11.54 -8.41
N TRP A 183 2.31 -10.22 -8.41
CA TRP A 183 1.48 -9.31 -9.20
C TRP A 183 1.71 -9.49 -10.71
N TYR A 184 2.97 -9.59 -11.14
CA TYR A 184 3.30 -9.87 -12.55
C TYR A 184 2.76 -11.23 -13.00
N GLU A 185 2.89 -12.25 -12.17
CA GLU A 185 2.32 -13.58 -12.43
C GLU A 185 0.79 -13.52 -12.51
N ALA A 186 0.12 -12.88 -11.55
CA ALA A 186 -1.33 -12.74 -11.55
C ALA A 186 -1.82 -12.05 -12.82
N LEU A 187 -1.12 -11.00 -13.27
CA LEU A 187 -1.44 -10.29 -14.50
C LEU A 187 -1.24 -11.17 -15.75
N ALA A 188 -0.19 -12.00 -15.77
CA ALA A 188 0.10 -12.92 -16.87
C ALA A 188 -0.86 -14.11 -16.94
N ARG A 189 -1.31 -14.61 -15.78
CA ARG A 189 -1.95 -15.93 -15.66
C ARG A 189 -3.42 -15.91 -15.26
N SER A 190 -3.96 -14.83 -14.74
CA SER A 190 -5.40 -14.78 -14.42
C SER A 190 -6.22 -14.81 -15.70
N ARG A 191 -7.22 -15.69 -15.79
CA ARG A 191 -8.17 -15.71 -16.90
C ARG A 191 -8.95 -14.39 -17.00
N TYR A 192 -9.24 -13.77 -15.86
CA TYR A 192 -9.99 -12.52 -15.80
C TYR A 192 -9.18 -11.40 -15.14
N VAL A 193 -9.23 -10.21 -15.72
CA VAL A 193 -8.70 -8.98 -15.11
C VAL A 193 -9.82 -7.96 -15.08
N VAL A 194 -10.20 -7.50 -13.89
CA VAL A 194 -11.26 -6.50 -13.69
C VAL A 194 -10.61 -5.24 -13.15
N THR A 195 -10.75 -4.13 -13.87
CA THR A 195 -10.10 -2.87 -13.54
C THR A 195 -11.07 -1.70 -13.68
N ASN A 196 -10.94 -0.70 -12.82
CA ASN A 196 -11.63 0.59 -12.96
C ASN A 196 -10.65 1.76 -13.21
N GLY A 197 -9.36 1.47 -13.18
CA GLY A 197 -8.28 2.38 -13.57
C GLY A 197 -7.53 1.88 -14.81
N GLY A 198 -6.53 2.65 -15.24
CA GLY A 198 -5.62 2.21 -16.28
C GLY A 198 -4.79 1.01 -15.83
N ILE A 199 -4.66 0.02 -16.71
CA ILE A 199 -3.57 -0.96 -16.64
C ILE A 199 -2.35 -0.31 -17.31
N ARG A 200 -1.14 -0.70 -16.91
CA ARG A 200 0.09 -0.14 -17.49
C ARG A 200 0.11 -0.37 -19.01
N GLU A 201 0.63 0.61 -19.75
CA GLU A 201 0.64 0.64 -21.23
C GLU A 201 1.30 -0.57 -21.89
N TRP A 202 2.28 -1.19 -21.24
CA TRP A 202 2.99 -2.37 -21.75
C TRP A 202 2.18 -3.66 -21.63
N PHE A 203 1.06 -3.65 -20.90
CA PHE A 203 0.23 -4.84 -20.74
C PHE A 203 -0.57 -5.11 -22.02
N VAL A 204 -0.38 -6.32 -22.56
CA VAL A 204 -1.15 -6.83 -23.69
C VAL A 204 -1.86 -8.10 -23.24
N ARG A 205 -3.19 -8.18 -23.33
CA ARG A 205 -3.92 -9.42 -23.00
C ARG A 205 -3.43 -10.57 -23.90
N ARG A 206 -3.31 -11.80 -23.35
CA ARG A 206 -3.10 -13.01 -24.18
C ARG A 206 -4.43 -13.65 -24.57
N GLU A 207 -4.37 -14.55 -25.54
CA GLU A 207 -5.50 -15.41 -25.88
C GLU A 207 -6.00 -16.16 -24.63
N GLY A 208 -7.33 -16.29 -24.51
CA GLY A 208 -7.98 -16.87 -23.35
C GLY A 208 -8.13 -15.95 -22.13
N GLN A 209 -7.46 -14.79 -22.08
CA GLN A 209 -7.71 -13.76 -21.05
C GLN A 209 -8.84 -12.81 -21.45
N VAL A 210 -9.66 -12.45 -20.47
CA VAL A 210 -10.71 -11.43 -20.57
C VAL A 210 -10.36 -10.26 -19.66
N VAL A 211 -10.36 -9.05 -20.21
CA VAL A 211 -10.10 -7.81 -19.47
C VAL A 211 -11.36 -6.97 -19.47
N VAL A 212 -11.90 -6.71 -18.29
CA VAL A 212 -13.08 -5.87 -18.07
C VAL A 212 -12.62 -4.52 -17.54
N GLN A 213 -12.75 -3.48 -18.37
CA GLN A 213 -12.53 -2.09 -17.97
C GLN A 213 -13.88 -1.46 -17.61
N THR A 214 -14.01 -1.07 -16.35
CA THR A 214 -15.24 -0.49 -15.80
C THR A 214 -15.20 1.03 -15.76
N TRP A 215 -14.02 1.65 -15.89
CA TRP A 215 -13.81 3.09 -15.63
C TRP A 215 -14.33 3.51 -14.25
N HIS A 216 -14.40 4.80 -13.97
CA HIS A 216 -14.77 5.32 -12.64
C HIS A 216 -15.71 6.52 -12.74
N GLY A 217 -16.71 6.41 -13.62
CA GLY A 217 -17.79 7.37 -13.79
C GLY A 217 -17.81 8.09 -15.13
N THR A 218 -18.91 8.80 -15.37
CA THR A 218 -19.14 9.57 -16.60
C THR A 218 -18.20 10.78 -16.65
N PRO A 219 -17.43 10.98 -17.75
CA PRO A 219 -16.53 12.12 -17.87
C PRO A 219 -17.28 13.45 -17.86
N LEU A 220 -16.95 14.35 -16.92
CA LEU A 220 -17.44 15.74 -16.91
C LEU A 220 -16.43 16.72 -17.52
N LYS A 221 -15.13 16.42 -17.42
CA LYS A 221 -14.03 17.26 -17.93
C LYS A 221 -13.52 16.70 -19.26
N ARG A 222 -13.11 17.59 -20.17
CA ARG A 222 -12.38 17.29 -21.41
C ARG A 222 -10.90 17.58 -21.23
#